data_AF-T1BWU2-F1
#
_entry.id   AF-T1BWU2-F1
#
_cell.length_a   1.000
_cell.length_b   1.000
_cell.length_c   1.000
_cell.angle_alpha   90.00
_cell.angle_beta   90.00
_cell.angle_gamma   90.00
#
_symmetry.space_group_name_H-M   'P 1'
#
loop_
_entity.id
_entity.type
_entity.pdbx_description
1 polymer ?
#
loop_
_entity_poly.entity_id
_entity_poly.type
_entity_poly.pdbx_seq_one_letter_code
_entity_poly.pdbx_strand_id
1 'polypeptide(L)' 'QARHHPLPVYELLAREGVDHAPHFRVRCQMQGKEALGEGRSRRDAEQQAALNILQQLET' A
#
# COMPACT_ATOMS: atom_id res chain seq x y z
N GLN A 1 -11.01 -26.49 4.79
CA GLN A 1 -9.65 -26.04 4.41
C GLN A 1 -9.68 -24.52 4.37
N ALA A 2 -8.92 -23.84 5.24
CA ALA A 2 -8.79 -22.39 5.16
C ALA A 2 -8.04 -22.05 3.87
N ARG A 3 -8.62 -21.21 3.01
CA ARG A 3 -7.93 -20.75 1.81
C ARG A 3 -6.83 -19.79 2.29
N HIS A 4 -5.59 -20.27 2.42
CA HIS A 4 -4.42 -19.47 2.78
C HIS A 4 -4.11 -18.46 1.65
N HIS A 5 -4.95 -17.45 1.48
CA HIS A 5 -4.59 -16.32 0.65
C HIS A 5 -3.42 -15.61 1.35
N PRO A 6 -2.33 -15.32 0.63
CA PRO A 6 -1.21 -14.59 1.22
C PRO A 6 -1.72 -13.25 1.75
N LEU A 7 -1.29 -12.89 2.95
CA LEU A 7 -1.53 -11.58 3.54
C LEU A 7 -0.93 -10.50 2.62
N PRO A 8 -1.52 -9.29 2.59
CA PRO A 8 -0.94 -8.18 1.85
C PRO A 8 0.49 -7.87 2.34
N VAL A 9 1.41 -7.74 1.40
CA VAL A 9 2.80 -7.35 1.64
C VAL A 9 2.95 -5.87 1.32
N TYR A 10 3.53 -5.10 2.25
CA TYR A 10 3.77 -3.67 2.09
C TYR A 10 5.25 -3.37 2.00
N GLU A 11 5.62 -2.50 1.07
CA GLU A 11 6.98 -2.04 0.87
C GLU A 11 7.01 -0.51 0.77
N LEU A 12 7.87 0.13 1.59
CA LEU A 12 8.12 1.56 1.48
C LEU A 12 9.07 1.81 0.31
N LEU A 13 8.57 2.45 -0.74
CA LEU A 13 9.36 2.78 -1.94
C LEU A 13 10.11 4.10 -1.78
N ALA A 14 9.47 5.09 -1.16
CA ALA A 14 10.06 6.41 -0.99
C ALA A 14 9.56 7.09 0.28
N ARG A 15 10.46 7.87 0.89
CA ARG A 15 10.15 8.89 1.89
C ARG A 15 10.88 10.15 1.46
N GLU A 16 10.12 11.13 1.01
CA GLU A 16 10.61 12.38 0.43
C GLU A 16 9.97 13.57 1.14
N GLY A 17 10.36 14.78 0.78
CA GLY A 17 9.86 16.01 1.39
C GLY A 17 10.67 16.45 2.61
N VAL A 18 10.33 17.63 3.10
CA VAL A 18 11.00 18.28 4.24
C VAL A 18 10.53 17.68 5.57
N ASP A 19 11.31 17.84 6.63
CA ASP A 19 11.05 17.20 7.94
C ASP A 19 9.63 17.42 8.49
N HIS A 20 9.04 18.60 8.26
CA HIS A 20 7.70 18.97 8.72
C HIS A 20 6.58 18.61 7.74
N ALA A 21 6.91 18.13 6.54
CA ALA A 21 5.96 17.72 5.51
C ALA A 21 6.48 16.50 4.73
N PRO A 22 6.70 15.36 5.40
CA PRO A 22 7.15 14.15 4.73
C PRO A 22 6.05 13.59 3.83
N HIS A 23 6.47 13.05 2.70
CA HIS A 23 5.65 12.33 1.74
C HIS A 23 6.14 10.90 1.62
N PHE A 24 5.23 9.94 1.78
CA PHE A 24 5.53 8.52 1.74
C PHE A 24 4.89 7.90 0.51
N ARG A 25 5.63 7.02 -0.17
CA ARG A 25 5.12 6.16 -1.24
C ARG A 25 5.32 4.70 -0.84
N VAL A 26 4.23 3.94 -0.85
CA VAL A 26 4.20 2.52 -0.46
C VAL A 26 3.61 1.69 -1.58
N ARG A 27 4.16 0.50 -1.80
CA ARG A 27 3.58 -0.56 -2.63
C ARG A 27 2.87 -1.56 -1.74
N CYS A 28 1.65 -1.95 -2.10
CA CYS A 28 0.92 -3.08 -1.55
C CYS A 28 0.84 -4.19 -2.60
N GLN A 29 1.14 -5.43 -2.22
CA GLN A 29 1.04 -6.61 -3.07
C GLN A 29 0.14 -7.65 -2.40
N MET A 30 -0.87 -8.14 -3.10
CA MET A 30 -1.80 -9.15 -2.60
C MET A 30 -2.41 -9.95 -3.75
N GLN A 31 -2.45 -11.28 -3.63
CA GLN A 31 -3.05 -12.17 -4.65
C GLN A 31 -2.51 -11.96 -6.08
N GLY A 32 -1.22 -11.66 -6.22
CA GLY A 32 -0.58 -11.40 -7.52
C GLY A 32 -0.93 -10.03 -8.13
N LYS A 33 -1.69 -9.20 -7.43
CA LYS A 33 -1.97 -7.82 -7.78
C LYS A 33 -1.05 -6.89 -6.98
N GLU A 34 -0.74 -5.74 -7.56
CA GLU A 34 0.00 -4.69 -6.89
C GLU A 34 -0.64 -3.31 -7.09
N ALA A 35 -0.53 -2.46 -6.07
CA ALA A 35 -0.96 -1.08 -6.15
C ALA A 35 -0.04 -0.18 -5.33
N LEU A 36 0.05 1.08 -5.74
CA LEU A 36 0.78 2.11 -5.02
C LEU A 36 -0.18 2.94 -4.18
N GLY A 37 0.32 3.46 -3.07
CA GLY A 37 -0.37 4.42 -2.23
C GLY A 37 0.61 5.47 -1.73
N GLU A 38 0.09 6.66 -1.51
CA GLU A 38 0.86 7.82 -1.11
C GLU A 38 0.20 8.52 0.08
N GLY A 39 0.97 9.18 0.93
CA GLY A 39 0.43 9.81 2.12
C GLY A 39 1.44 10.61 2.93
N ARG A 40 0.93 11.36 3.90
CA ARG A 40 1.72 12.17 4.85
C ARG A 40 2.36 11.35 5.97
N SER A 41 1.99 10.08 6.06
CA SER A 41 2.61 9.08 6.91
C SER A 41 2.70 7.75 6.15
N ARG A 42 3.60 6.86 6.60
CA ARG A 42 3.69 5.50 6.07
C ARG A 42 2.34 4.77 6.16
N ARG A 43 1.62 4.93 7.27
CA ARG A 43 0.31 4.29 7.50
C ARG A 43 -0.77 4.82 6.55
N ASP A 44 -0.74 6.10 6.21
CA ASP A 44 -1.69 6.66 5.22
C ASP A 44 -1.40 6.12 3.82
N ALA A 45 -0.11 6.06 3.44
CA ALA A 45 0.31 5.47 2.17
C ALA A 45 -0.05 3.97 2.07
N GLU A 46 0.13 3.21 3.15
CA GLU A 46 -0.30 1.80 3.25
C GLU A 46 -1.81 1.65 3.07
N GLN A 47 -2.61 2.47 3.75
CA GLN A 47 -4.07 2.45 3.61
C GLN A 47 -4.52 2.79 2.18
N GLN A 48 -3.93 3.81 1.56
CA GLN A 48 -4.23 4.16 0.18
C GLN A 48 -3.86 3.02 -0.80
N ALA A 49 -2.71 2.38 -0.60
CA ALA A 49 -2.28 1.25 -1.41
C ALA A 49 -3.23 0.05 -1.26
N ALA A 50 -3.69 -0.22 -0.03
CA ALA A 50 -4.66 -1.28 0.26
C ALA A 50 -6.03 -1.00 -0.37
N LEU A 51 -6.54 0.24 -0.31
CA LEU A 51 -7.78 0.65 -0.98
C LEU A 51 -7.69 0.43 -2.50
N ASN A 52 -6.55 0.77 -3.10
CA ASN A 52 -6.32 0.57 -4.52
C ASN A 52 -6.30 -0.93 -4.89
N ILE A 53 -5.73 -1.79 -4.04
CA ILE A 53 -5.82 -3.26 -4.20
C ILE A 53 -7.27 -3.74 -4.10
N LEU A 54 -8.04 -3.26 -3.12
CA LEU A 54 -9.44 -3.65 -2.95
C LEU A 54 -10.26 -3.32 -4.21
N GLN A 55 -10.09 -2.12 -4.77
CA GLN A 55 -10.74 -1.73 -6.03
C GLN A 55 -10.39 -2.68 -7.18
N GLN A 56 -9.14 -3.14 -7.27
CA GLN A 56 -8.74 -4.12 -8.29
C GLN A 56 -9.34 -5.50 -8.03
N LEU A 57 -9.62 -5.89 -6.77
CA LEU A 57 -10.23 -7.17 -6.41
C LEU A 57 -11.75 -7.20 -6.59
N GLU A 58 -12.39 -6.03 -6.52
CA GLU A 58 -13.84 -5.85 -6.76
C GLU A 58 -14.22 -5.84 -8.25
N THR A 59 -13.23 -5.98 -9.15
CA THR A 59 -13.40 -6.13 -10.61
C THR A 59 -13.25 -7.60 -11.03
#